data_AF-A0A7C4VJD3-F1
#
_entry.id   AF-A0A7C4VJD3-F1
#
_cell.length_a   1.000
_cell.length_b   1.000
_cell.length_c   1.000
_cell.angle_alpha   90.00
_cell.angle_beta   90.00
_cell.angle_gamma   90.00
#
_symmetry.space_group_name_H-M   'P 1'
#
loop_
_entity.id
_entity.type
_entity.pdbx_description
1 polymer ?
#
loop_
_entity_poly.entity_id
_entity_poly.type
_entity_poly.pdbx_seq_one_letter_code
_entity_poly.pdbx_strand_id
1 'polypeptide(L)'
;MIIINDLTRNVPDNVLVPEIVNELCKSGVPLNDIVVVVATGTHAPPTIESVKKRIKSKIIEDIKIEIHDCDKSEFAFIGKTKLGNEIYVNKTVVDADLKIATGCIAPHIIAGYSGGRKSILPGVSARKTVTYNHTKFITNPNVRPGVLDNNPVHEDMEEAAKLVGLDFIVNVIYNSKEEVCGVVAGDPFKAWYDGVKTAHKMFKVNLPEPVDILITSP
;
A
#
# COMPACT_ATOMS: atom_id res chain seq x y z
N MET A 1 0.49 -8.60 12.32
CA MET A 1 -0.03 -7.29 11.89
C MET A 1 -0.60 -7.37 10.48
N ILE A 2 -1.77 -6.80 10.24
CA ILE A 2 -2.37 -6.66 8.91
C ILE A 2 -2.56 -5.18 8.59
N ILE A 3 -1.89 -4.67 7.56
CA ILE A 3 -2.00 -3.30 7.08
C ILE A 3 -3.04 -3.28 5.95
N ILE A 4 -4.10 -2.49 6.11
CA ILE A 4 -5.17 -2.36 5.10
C ILE A 4 -5.24 -0.95 4.55
N ASN A 5 -5.75 -0.79 3.34
CA ASN A 5 -5.97 0.54 2.77
C ASN A 5 -7.08 1.29 3.51
N ASP A 6 -7.02 2.62 3.46
CA ASP A 6 -8.13 3.45 3.90
C ASP A 6 -9.36 3.32 2.98
N LEU A 7 -10.41 4.05 3.35
CA LEU A 7 -11.71 3.98 2.66
C LEU A 7 -11.69 4.61 1.26
N THR A 8 -10.61 5.27 0.84
CA THR A 8 -10.49 5.88 -0.48
C THR A 8 -10.13 4.89 -1.59
N ARG A 9 -9.80 3.64 -1.23
CA ARG A 9 -9.44 2.57 -2.17
C ARG A 9 -10.42 1.43 -2.06
N ASN A 10 -11.12 1.05 -3.13
CA ASN A 10 -12.17 0.04 -3.09
C ASN A 10 -11.66 -1.41 -2.93
N VAL A 11 -10.73 -1.69 -2.00
CA VAL A 11 -10.19 -3.04 -1.71
C VAL A 11 -11.30 -3.90 -1.07
N PRO A 12 -11.49 -5.18 -1.45
CA PRO A 12 -12.52 -6.05 -0.86
C PRO A 12 -12.06 -6.55 0.52
N ASP A 13 -11.90 -5.62 1.46
CA ASP A 13 -11.45 -5.91 2.82
C ASP A 13 -12.42 -6.86 3.56
N ASN A 14 -13.68 -6.92 3.12
CA ASN A 14 -14.67 -7.89 3.60
C ASN A 14 -14.39 -9.34 3.22
N VAL A 15 -13.50 -9.56 2.27
CA VAL A 15 -13.02 -10.88 1.86
C VAL A 15 -11.59 -11.08 2.35
N LEU A 16 -10.69 -10.14 2.03
CA LEU A 16 -9.26 -10.33 2.30
C LEU A 16 -8.95 -10.40 3.79
N VAL A 17 -9.51 -9.48 4.61
CA VAL A 17 -9.16 -9.42 6.03
C VAL A 17 -9.62 -10.68 6.78
N PRO A 18 -10.88 -11.14 6.65
CA PRO A 18 -11.31 -12.38 7.30
C PRO A 18 -10.51 -13.61 6.87
N GLU A 19 -10.19 -13.75 5.58
CA GLU A 19 -9.41 -14.89 5.09
C GLU A 19 -7.97 -14.89 5.62
N ILE A 20 -7.31 -13.73 5.67
CA ILE A 20 -5.97 -13.61 6.26
C ILE A 20 -6.00 -13.94 7.75
N VAL A 21 -6.97 -13.40 8.50
CA VAL A 21 -7.12 -13.69 9.93
C VAL A 21 -7.36 -15.19 10.16
N ASN A 22 -8.23 -15.81 9.38
CA ASN A 22 -8.50 -17.25 9.48
C ASN A 22 -7.24 -18.07 9.24
N GLU A 23 -6.42 -17.71 8.25
CA GLU A 23 -5.19 -18.43 7.95
C GLU A 23 -4.13 -18.30 9.05
N LEU A 24 -4.02 -17.11 9.65
CA LEU A 24 -3.15 -16.87 10.81
C LEU A 24 -3.60 -17.71 12.02
N CYS A 25 -4.90 -17.70 12.33
CA CYS A 25 -5.45 -18.49 13.43
C CYS A 25 -5.24 -20.00 13.23
N LYS A 26 -5.44 -20.52 12.02
CA LYS A 26 -5.14 -21.92 11.67
C LYS A 26 -3.67 -22.27 11.88
N SER A 27 -2.78 -21.30 11.68
CA SER A 27 -1.34 -21.43 11.90
C SER A 27 -0.92 -21.27 13.37
N GLY A 28 -1.88 -21.06 14.28
CA GLY A 28 -1.64 -20.98 15.72
C GLY A 28 -1.47 -19.57 16.28
N VAL A 29 -1.65 -18.51 15.47
CA VAL A 29 -1.61 -17.13 15.96
C VAL A 29 -2.89 -16.82 16.74
N PRO A 30 -2.81 -16.44 18.03
CA PRO A 30 -3.99 -16.05 18.80
C PRO A 30 -4.67 -14.82 18.20
N LEU A 31 -6.01 -14.80 18.20
CA LEU A 31 -6.78 -13.68 17.65
C LEU A 31 -6.40 -12.32 18.28
N ASN A 32 -6.12 -12.32 19.60
CA ASN A 32 -5.75 -11.12 20.35
C ASN A 32 -4.35 -10.58 20.00
N ASP A 33 -3.50 -11.38 19.35
CA ASP A 33 -2.18 -10.95 18.87
C ASP A 33 -2.25 -10.38 17.45
N ILE A 34 -3.41 -10.46 16.80
CA ILE A 34 -3.66 -9.86 15.50
C ILE A 34 -4.12 -8.42 15.70
N VAL A 35 -3.43 -7.51 15.03
CA VAL A 35 -3.79 -6.09 14.97
C VAL A 35 -3.97 -5.71 13.51
N VAL A 36 -4.99 -4.89 13.23
CA VAL A 36 -5.22 -4.28 11.92
C VAL A 36 -4.86 -2.80 11.99
N VAL A 37 -3.99 -2.33 11.10
CA VAL A 37 -3.64 -0.92 10.95
C VAL A 37 -4.17 -0.40 9.62
N VAL A 38 -4.94 0.68 9.66
CA VAL A 38 -5.46 1.34 8.46
C VAL A 38 -4.43 2.35 7.94
N ALA A 39 -3.91 2.10 6.75
CA ALA A 39 -2.91 2.90 6.05
C ALA A 39 -3.56 4.12 5.36
N THR A 40 -3.66 5.22 6.09
CA THR A 40 -4.25 6.49 5.64
C THR A 40 -3.28 7.37 4.85
N GLY A 41 -1.96 7.13 4.98
CA GLY A 41 -0.95 8.07 4.52
C GLY A 41 -1.25 9.48 5.05
N THR A 42 -1.43 10.46 4.15
CA THR A 42 -1.75 11.85 4.51
C THR A 42 -3.25 12.18 4.45
N HIS A 43 -4.12 11.19 4.25
CA HIS A 43 -5.56 11.40 4.18
C HIS A 43 -6.16 11.63 5.57
N ALA A 44 -7.38 12.17 5.60
CA ALA A 44 -8.14 12.28 6.84
C ALA A 44 -8.43 10.88 7.43
N PRO A 45 -8.14 10.64 8.71
CA PRO A 45 -8.41 9.35 9.35
C PRO A 45 -9.91 8.99 9.33
N PRO A 46 -10.30 7.79 8.87
CA PRO A 46 -11.67 7.31 8.97
C PRO A 46 -12.03 6.94 10.42
N THR A 47 -13.34 6.81 10.70
CA THR A 47 -13.78 6.24 11.98
C THR A 47 -13.60 4.73 12.00
N ILE A 48 -13.32 4.17 13.19
CA ILE A 48 -13.22 2.72 13.38
C ILE A 48 -14.52 2.01 12.94
N GLU A 49 -15.68 2.60 13.24
CA GLU A 49 -16.98 2.05 12.81
C GLU A 49 -17.11 1.93 11.29
N SER A 50 -16.63 2.93 10.54
CA SER A 50 -16.65 2.88 9.06
C SER A 50 -15.74 1.78 8.52
N VAL A 51 -14.60 1.57 9.16
CA VAL A 51 -13.64 0.50 8.83
C VAL A 51 -14.25 -0.87 9.15
N LYS A 52 -14.84 -1.06 10.34
CA LYS A 52 -15.56 -2.28 10.70
C LYS A 52 -16.71 -2.58 9.73
N LYS A 53 -17.47 -1.55 9.33
CA LYS A 53 -18.55 -1.67 8.34
C LYS A 53 -18.03 -2.12 6.97
N ARG A 54 -16.84 -1.68 6.56
CA ARG A 54 -16.21 -2.13 5.32
C ARG A 54 -15.79 -3.59 5.38
N ILE A 55 -15.13 -4.00 6.47
CA ILE A 55 -14.68 -5.38 6.67
C ILE A 55 -15.89 -6.31 6.87
N LYS A 56 -16.97 -5.82 7.47
CA LYS A 56 -18.27 -6.50 7.54
C LYS A 56 -18.18 -7.97 7.98
N SER A 57 -17.35 -8.26 8.98
CA SER A 57 -17.12 -9.61 9.48
C SER A 57 -17.10 -9.63 11.00
N LYS A 58 -17.71 -10.66 11.59
CA LYS A 58 -17.74 -10.83 13.05
C LYS A 58 -16.33 -11.01 13.64
N ILE A 59 -15.41 -11.58 12.87
CA ILE A 59 -14.05 -11.87 13.35
C ILE A 59 -13.26 -10.60 13.72
N ILE A 60 -13.65 -9.44 13.13
CA ILE A 60 -12.97 -8.17 13.39
C ILE A 60 -13.49 -7.47 14.65
N GLU A 61 -14.60 -7.92 15.23
CA GLU A 61 -15.16 -7.28 16.42
C GLU A 61 -14.24 -7.41 17.63
N ASP A 62 -13.51 -8.52 17.69
CA ASP A 62 -12.57 -8.88 18.77
C ASP A 62 -11.11 -8.55 18.44
N ILE A 63 -10.84 -7.95 17.26
CA ILE A 63 -9.49 -7.58 16.80
C ILE A 63 -9.25 -6.09 17.08
N LYS A 64 -8.04 -5.77 17.57
CA LYS A 64 -7.61 -4.37 17.70
C LYS A 64 -7.46 -3.74 16.32
N ILE A 65 -8.19 -2.65 16.08
CA ILE A 65 -8.06 -1.80 14.90
C ILE A 65 -7.40 -0.48 15.31
N GLU A 66 -6.33 -0.13 14.63
CA GLU A 66 -5.65 1.15 14.76
C GLU A 66 -5.78 1.95 13.47
N ILE A 67 -6.06 3.25 13.59
CA ILE A 67 -6.10 4.17 12.46
C ILE A 67 -4.80 4.96 12.46
N HIS A 68 -4.02 4.83 11.38
CA HIS A 68 -2.82 5.65 11.22
C HIS A 68 -3.18 7.13 11.05
N ASP A 69 -2.41 8.00 11.68
CA ASP A 69 -2.42 9.45 11.47
C ASP A 69 -0.98 9.91 11.30
N CYS A 70 -0.65 10.47 10.13
CA CYS A 70 0.72 10.87 9.79
C CYS A 70 1.32 11.99 10.69
N ASP A 71 0.51 12.66 11.51
CA ASP A 71 0.93 13.71 12.45
C ASP A 71 0.83 13.28 13.91
N LYS A 72 -0.04 12.32 14.24
CA LYS A 72 -0.39 11.98 15.64
C LYS A 72 -0.04 10.56 16.07
N SER A 73 0.14 9.61 15.15
CA SER A 73 0.58 8.27 15.53
C SER A 73 1.94 8.33 16.21
N GLU A 74 2.25 7.32 17.03
CA GLU A 74 3.62 7.13 17.50
C GLU A 74 4.48 6.60 16.35
N PHE A 75 5.70 7.14 16.22
CA PHE A 75 6.61 6.81 15.13
C PHE A 75 7.94 6.29 15.65
N ALA A 76 8.45 5.24 15.00
CA ALA A 76 9.82 4.78 15.18
C ALA A 76 10.67 5.19 13.97
N PHE A 77 11.91 5.61 14.24
CA PHE A 77 12.92 5.84 13.20
C PHE A 77 13.56 4.50 12.82
N ILE A 78 13.51 4.15 11.53
CA ILE A 78 13.96 2.84 11.03
C ILE A 78 15.29 2.94 10.28
N GLY A 79 15.62 4.13 9.80
CA GLY A 79 16.83 4.39 9.06
C GLY A 79 16.65 5.47 8.02
N LYS A 80 17.62 5.56 7.11
CA LYS A 80 17.64 6.53 6.03
C LYS A 80 17.87 5.82 4.71
N THR A 81 17.05 6.10 3.70
CA THR A 81 17.21 5.52 2.36
C THR A 81 18.45 6.09 1.68
N LYS A 82 18.95 5.41 0.64
CA LYS A 82 20.07 5.89 -0.19
C LYS A 82 19.80 7.25 -0.81
N LEU A 83 18.53 7.55 -1.10
CA LEU A 83 18.09 8.83 -1.65
C LEU A 83 17.93 9.93 -0.60
N GLY A 84 18.19 9.61 0.67
CA GLY A 84 18.31 10.57 1.77
C GLY A 84 17.02 10.81 2.54
N ASN A 85 15.97 10.00 2.34
CA ASN A 85 14.73 10.09 3.09
C ASN A 85 14.90 9.46 4.47
N GLU A 86 14.56 10.17 5.53
CA GLU A 86 14.51 9.60 6.87
C GLU A 86 13.19 8.85 7.06
N ILE A 87 13.28 7.54 7.31
CA ILE A 87 12.11 6.66 7.37
C ILE A 87 11.59 6.60 8.80
N TYR A 88 10.48 7.29 9.03
CA TYR A 88 9.67 7.22 10.25
C TYR A 88 8.35 6.54 9.93
N VAL A 89 8.06 5.46 10.63
CA VAL A 89 6.90 4.58 10.38
C VAL A 89 6.16 4.33 11.69
N ASN A 90 4.85 4.14 11.59
CA ASN A 90 3.98 3.85 12.72
C ASN A 90 4.60 2.74 13.59
N LYS A 91 4.78 3.04 14.89
CA LYS A 91 5.47 2.18 15.86
C LYS A 91 4.80 0.81 15.98
N THR A 92 3.47 0.75 15.97
CA THR A 92 2.71 -0.50 16.00
C THR A 92 3.07 -1.42 14.83
N VAL A 93 3.29 -0.85 13.64
CA VAL A 93 3.72 -1.63 12.46
C VAL A 93 5.15 -2.13 12.60
N VAL A 94 6.04 -1.29 13.13
CA VAL A 94 7.47 -1.60 13.29
C VAL A 94 7.68 -2.72 14.30
N ASP A 95 6.98 -2.65 15.43
CA ASP A 95 7.11 -3.59 16.55
C ASP A 95 6.47 -4.96 16.26
N ALA A 96 5.77 -5.13 15.14
CA ALA A 96 5.10 -6.38 14.80
C ALA A 96 6.07 -7.46 14.30
N ASP A 97 5.92 -8.68 14.82
CA ASP A 97 6.71 -9.85 14.43
C ASP A 97 6.47 -10.28 12.97
N LEU A 98 5.24 -10.11 12.48
CA LEU A 98 4.82 -10.41 11.11
C LEU A 98 4.00 -9.27 10.54
N LYS A 99 4.40 -8.74 9.37
CA LYS A 99 3.80 -7.60 8.69
C LYS A 99 3.22 -8.04 7.35
N ILE A 100 1.88 -8.10 7.29
CA ILE A 100 1.12 -8.44 6.09
C ILE A 100 0.45 -7.16 5.58
N ALA A 101 0.50 -6.87 4.28
CA ALA A 101 -0.25 -5.76 3.69
C ALA A 101 -1.26 -6.21 2.63
N THR A 102 -2.49 -5.72 2.75
CA THR A 102 -3.46 -5.79 1.66
C THR A 102 -3.33 -4.57 0.76
N GLY A 103 -3.99 -4.61 -0.40
CA GLY A 103 -4.16 -3.43 -1.23
C GLY A 103 -4.51 -3.74 -2.68
N CYS A 104 -4.48 -2.71 -3.51
CA CYS A 104 -4.76 -2.84 -4.93
C CYS A 104 -3.61 -2.32 -5.81
N ILE A 105 -3.42 -2.95 -6.95
CA ILE A 105 -2.45 -2.57 -7.98
C ILE A 105 -3.20 -1.93 -9.15
N ALA A 106 -2.90 -0.65 -9.37
CA ALA A 106 -3.38 0.18 -10.47
C ALA A 106 -2.29 1.22 -10.83
N PRO A 107 -2.28 1.77 -12.05
CA PRO A 107 -1.37 2.85 -12.41
C PRO A 107 -1.44 4.02 -11.42
N HIS A 108 -0.30 4.63 -11.10
CA HIS A 108 -0.21 5.75 -10.16
C HIS A 108 0.67 6.87 -10.72
N ILE A 109 0.17 8.10 -10.62
CA ILE A 109 0.72 9.29 -11.30
C ILE A 109 2.22 9.55 -11.10
N ILE A 110 2.74 9.28 -9.90
CA ILE A 110 4.16 9.53 -9.56
C ILE A 110 4.95 8.26 -9.22
N ALA A 111 4.27 7.16 -8.88
CA ALA A 111 4.90 5.98 -8.27
C ALA A 111 4.94 4.77 -9.22
N GLY A 112 4.60 4.97 -10.50
CA GLY A 112 4.36 3.92 -11.46
C GLY A 112 3.03 3.20 -11.21
N TYR A 113 2.94 2.46 -10.10
CA TYR A 113 1.78 1.66 -9.68
C TYR A 113 1.52 1.74 -8.17
N SER A 114 0.28 1.54 -7.74
CA SER A 114 -0.12 1.36 -6.34
C SER A 114 0.22 -0.04 -5.81
N GLY A 115 -0.17 -0.34 -4.57
CA GLY A 115 0.04 -1.65 -3.93
C GLY A 115 1.48 -1.88 -3.42
N GLY A 116 1.69 -3.04 -2.81
CA GLY A 116 2.96 -3.50 -2.27
C GLY A 116 3.57 -2.51 -1.29
N ARG A 117 4.78 -2.06 -1.62
CA ARG A 117 5.56 -1.06 -0.86
C ARG A 117 4.80 0.21 -0.45
N LYS A 118 3.75 0.59 -1.19
CA LYS A 118 2.95 1.78 -0.86
C LYS A 118 2.15 1.67 0.44
N SER A 119 1.89 0.47 0.92
CA SER A 119 1.26 0.27 2.23
C SER A 119 2.17 0.72 3.38
N ILE A 120 3.49 0.79 3.15
CA ILE A 120 4.46 1.36 4.09
C ILE A 120 4.65 2.86 3.85
N LEU A 121 5.16 3.24 2.67
CA LEU A 121 5.38 4.62 2.27
C LEU A 121 4.52 4.93 1.04
N PRO A 122 3.46 5.74 1.16
CA PRO A 122 3.12 6.59 2.31
C PRO A 122 2.26 5.95 3.40
N GLY A 123 1.72 4.75 3.18
CA GLY A 123 0.55 4.23 3.90
C GLY A 123 0.56 4.36 5.43
N VAL A 124 1.68 4.04 6.09
CA VAL A 124 1.84 4.11 7.56
C VAL A 124 3.06 4.94 7.98
N SER A 125 3.45 5.90 7.14
CA SER A 125 4.64 6.72 7.32
C SER A 125 4.31 8.10 7.90
N ALA A 126 5.21 8.65 8.73
CA ALA A 126 5.08 10.01 9.25
C ALA A 126 5.01 11.04 8.12
N ARG A 127 4.33 12.16 8.35
CA ARG A 127 4.17 13.23 7.34
C ARG A 127 5.49 13.67 6.74
N LYS A 128 6.55 13.81 7.54
CA LYS A 128 7.86 14.24 7.03
C LYS A 128 8.47 13.25 6.03
N THR A 129 8.36 11.95 6.29
CA THR A 129 8.80 10.87 5.39
C THR A 129 8.04 10.92 4.07
N VAL A 130 6.72 11.12 4.15
CA VAL A 130 5.84 11.21 2.97
C VAL A 130 6.15 12.46 2.15
N THR A 131 6.24 13.62 2.80
CA THR A 131 6.54 14.90 2.16
C THR A 131 7.87 14.87 1.44
N TYR A 132 8.92 14.29 2.05
CA TYR A 132 10.21 14.13 1.39
C TYR A 132 10.05 13.35 0.07
N ASN A 133 9.47 12.15 0.13
CA ASN A 133 9.26 11.29 -1.02
C ASN A 133 8.44 11.95 -2.15
N HIS A 134 7.37 12.68 -1.79
CA HIS A 134 6.44 13.26 -2.77
C HIS A 134 6.91 14.60 -3.36
N THR A 135 7.82 15.31 -2.71
CA THR A 135 8.29 16.63 -3.18
C THR A 135 9.70 16.60 -3.74
N LYS A 136 10.61 15.79 -3.17
CA LYS A 136 12.03 15.80 -3.52
C LYS A 136 12.29 15.44 -4.99
N PHE A 137 11.48 14.53 -5.54
CA PHE A 137 11.72 13.94 -6.84
C PHE A 137 10.71 14.33 -7.91
N ILE A 138 9.74 15.20 -7.60
CA ILE A 138 8.57 15.42 -8.47
C ILE A 138 8.92 15.92 -9.87
N THR A 139 10.05 16.62 -10.03
CA THR A 139 10.55 17.14 -11.31
C THR A 139 11.36 16.11 -12.11
N ASN A 140 11.64 14.93 -11.55
CA ASN A 140 12.39 13.90 -12.26
C ASN A 140 11.58 13.36 -13.45
N PRO A 141 12.18 13.19 -14.63
CA PRO A 141 11.48 12.76 -15.84
C PRO A 141 10.89 11.34 -15.75
N ASN A 142 11.43 10.47 -14.89
CA ASN A 142 10.95 9.09 -14.70
C ASN A 142 9.82 8.98 -13.68
N VAL A 143 9.48 10.07 -12.98
CA VAL A 143 8.32 10.11 -12.07
C VAL A 143 7.05 10.26 -12.92
N ARG A 144 6.57 9.12 -13.43
CA ARG A 144 5.46 9.03 -14.39
C ARG A 144 4.55 7.84 -14.10
N PRO A 145 3.28 7.86 -14.59
CA PRO A 145 2.41 6.69 -14.54
C PRO A 145 3.05 5.49 -15.24
N GLY A 146 2.97 4.31 -14.63
CA GLY A 146 3.48 3.07 -15.21
C GLY A 146 5.01 2.89 -15.27
N VAL A 147 5.80 3.89 -14.86
CA VAL A 147 7.27 3.83 -14.87
C VAL A 147 7.80 3.43 -13.50
N LEU A 148 8.58 2.36 -13.46
CA LEU A 148 9.25 1.84 -12.26
C LEU A 148 10.77 2.00 -12.36
N ASP A 149 11.36 1.64 -13.49
CA ASP A 149 12.80 1.73 -13.70
C ASP A 149 13.30 3.18 -13.55
N ASN A 150 14.29 3.38 -12.68
CA ASN A 150 14.86 4.69 -12.37
C ASN A 150 13.82 5.72 -11.90
N ASN A 151 12.68 5.27 -11.36
CA ASN A 151 11.70 6.14 -10.72
C ASN A 151 12.09 6.31 -9.23
N PRO A 152 12.70 7.43 -8.83
CA PRO A 152 13.20 7.62 -7.47
C PRO A 152 12.10 7.59 -6.40
N VAL A 153 10.86 7.96 -6.75
CA VAL A 153 9.71 7.85 -5.82
C VAL A 153 9.45 6.38 -5.49
N HIS A 154 9.47 5.52 -6.51
CA HIS A 154 9.29 4.08 -6.33
C HIS A 154 10.46 3.43 -5.60
N GLU A 155 11.70 3.76 -5.98
CA GLU A 155 12.91 3.20 -5.36
C GLU A 155 12.98 3.52 -3.87
N ASP A 156 12.67 4.77 -3.49
CA ASP A 156 12.60 5.20 -2.09
C ASP A 156 11.49 4.46 -1.32
N MET A 157 10.33 4.25 -1.92
CA MET A 157 9.25 3.44 -1.32
C MET A 157 9.65 1.97 -1.15
N GLU A 158 10.32 1.39 -2.15
CA GLU A 158 10.77 0.00 -2.11
C GLU A 158 11.84 -0.19 -1.03
N GLU A 159 12.81 0.71 -0.93
CA GLU A 159 13.83 0.69 0.10
C GLU A 159 13.20 0.88 1.50
N ALA A 160 12.26 1.81 1.67
CA ALA A 160 11.55 1.99 2.93
C ALA A 160 10.80 0.71 3.35
N ALA A 161 10.13 0.03 2.42
CA ALA A 161 9.43 -1.23 2.72
C ALA A 161 10.40 -2.37 3.10
N LYS A 162 11.60 -2.42 2.50
CA LYS A 162 12.67 -3.36 2.89
C LYS A 162 13.21 -3.06 4.28
N LEU A 163 13.45 -1.79 4.60
CA LEU A 163 13.94 -1.36 5.92
C LEU A 163 12.95 -1.70 7.04
N VAL A 164 11.65 -1.55 6.79
CA VAL A 164 10.59 -1.91 7.75
C VAL A 164 10.43 -3.43 7.88
N GLY A 165 10.87 -4.20 6.89
CA GLY A 165 10.68 -5.65 6.86
C GLY A 165 9.23 -6.03 6.64
N LEU A 166 8.62 -5.52 5.55
CA LEU A 166 7.33 -6.04 5.10
C LEU A 166 7.52 -7.51 4.67
N ASP A 167 6.69 -8.43 5.18
CA ASP A 167 6.93 -9.87 5.04
C ASP A 167 6.07 -10.51 3.94
N PHE A 168 4.83 -10.04 3.80
CA PHE A 168 3.87 -10.66 2.88
C PHE A 168 2.86 -9.63 2.38
N ILE A 169 2.36 -9.83 1.16
CA ILE A 169 1.24 -9.05 0.64
C ILE A 169 0.12 -9.93 0.11
N VAL A 170 -1.09 -9.40 0.11
CA VAL A 170 -2.22 -9.90 -0.68
C VAL A 170 -2.79 -8.71 -1.43
N ASN A 171 -2.53 -8.61 -2.73
CA ASN A 171 -2.92 -7.47 -3.53
C ASN A 171 -3.87 -7.89 -4.66
N VAL A 172 -4.96 -7.15 -4.80
CA VAL A 172 -5.89 -7.29 -5.92
C VAL A 172 -5.45 -6.42 -7.09
N ILE A 173 -5.79 -6.84 -8.31
CA ILE A 173 -5.55 -6.07 -9.53
C ILE A 173 -6.91 -5.63 -10.05
N TYR A 174 -7.09 -4.33 -10.25
CA TYR A 174 -8.34 -3.77 -10.78
C TYR A 174 -8.28 -3.49 -12.27
N ASN A 175 -9.43 -3.54 -12.94
CA ASN A 175 -9.63 -2.86 -14.20
C ASN A 175 -10.15 -1.42 -13.98
N SER A 176 -10.43 -0.70 -15.07
CA SER A 176 -10.98 0.66 -15.03
C SER A 176 -12.40 0.76 -14.46
N LYS A 177 -13.08 -0.36 -14.23
CA LYS A 177 -14.40 -0.45 -13.59
C LYS A 177 -14.33 -0.86 -12.11
N GLU A 178 -13.12 -0.92 -11.54
CA GLU A 178 -12.87 -1.41 -10.17
C GLU A 178 -13.27 -2.87 -9.94
N GLU A 179 -13.35 -3.68 -11.01
CA GLU A 179 -13.61 -5.12 -10.89
C GLU A 179 -12.29 -5.86 -10.63
N VAL A 180 -12.29 -6.81 -9.68
CA VAL A 180 -11.12 -7.63 -9.37
C VAL A 180 -10.81 -8.54 -10.57
N CYS A 181 -9.68 -8.28 -11.22
CA CYS A 181 -9.20 -9.01 -12.39
C CYS A 181 -8.11 -10.03 -12.06
N GLY A 182 -7.61 -10.02 -10.83
CA GLY A 182 -6.62 -10.95 -10.34
C GLY A 182 -6.21 -10.65 -8.91
N VAL A 183 -5.52 -11.62 -8.31
CA VAL A 183 -4.94 -11.51 -6.96
C VAL A 183 -3.52 -12.05 -7.02
N VAL A 184 -2.59 -11.33 -6.40
CA VAL A 184 -1.22 -11.78 -6.15
C VAL A 184 -0.98 -11.81 -4.66
N ALA A 185 -0.30 -12.86 -4.19
CA ALA A 185 0.05 -13.02 -2.79
C ALA A 185 1.42 -13.66 -2.65
N GLY A 186 2.20 -13.26 -1.64
CA GLY A 186 3.56 -13.75 -1.46
C GLY A 186 4.53 -12.67 -1.01
N ASP A 187 5.79 -12.88 -1.40
CA ASP A 187 6.88 -11.92 -1.22
C ASP A 187 6.46 -10.52 -1.71
N PRO A 188 6.62 -9.47 -0.89
CA PRO A 188 6.09 -8.13 -1.20
C PRO A 188 6.64 -7.48 -2.46
N PHE A 189 7.78 -7.94 -2.96
CA PHE A 189 8.40 -7.40 -4.16
C PHE A 189 8.05 -8.29 -5.35
N LYS A 190 8.32 -9.60 -5.27
CA LYS A 190 8.08 -10.53 -6.38
C LYS A 190 6.61 -10.62 -6.74
N ALA A 191 5.73 -10.85 -5.76
CA ALA A 191 4.30 -10.96 -6.00
C ALA A 191 3.73 -9.63 -6.53
N TRP A 192 4.22 -8.51 -6.01
CA TRP A 192 3.81 -7.19 -6.47
C TRP A 192 4.24 -6.92 -7.92
N TYR A 193 5.49 -7.24 -8.30
CA TYR A 193 5.96 -7.12 -9.68
C TYR A 193 5.16 -7.99 -10.64
N ASP A 194 4.76 -9.21 -10.23
CA ASP A 194 3.90 -10.06 -11.06
C ASP A 194 2.50 -9.46 -11.24
N GLY A 195 1.93 -8.85 -10.19
CA GLY A 195 0.67 -8.13 -10.30
C GLY A 195 0.78 -6.87 -11.18
N VAL A 196 1.90 -6.16 -11.11
CA VAL A 196 2.21 -5.03 -11.99
C VAL A 196 2.27 -5.46 -13.45
N LYS A 197 2.87 -6.61 -13.79
CA LYS A 197 2.89 -7.11 -15.18
C LYS A 197 1.47 -7.26 -15.73
N THR A 198 0.55 -7.76 -14.91
CA THR A 198 -0.87 -7.90 -15.28
C THR A 198 -1.53 -6.54 -15.46
N ALA A 199 -1.39 -5.63 -14.48
CA ALA A 199 -1.92 -4.27 -14.60
C ALA A 199 -1.32 -3.50 -15.81
N HIS A 200 -0.03 -3.64 -16.06
CA HIS A 200 0.65 -3.00 -17.19
C HIS A 200 0.06 -3.43 -18.53
N LYS A 201 -0.20 -4.73 -18.71
CA LYS A 201 -0.86 -5.25 -19.93
C LYS A 201 -2.28 -4.72 -20.10
N MET A 202 -3.00 -4.51 -19.00
CA MET A 202 -4.39 -4.04 -19.02
C MET A 202 -4.51 -2.53 -19.30
N PHE A 203 -3.61 -1.72 -18.73
CA PHE A 203 -3.75 -0.26 -18.76
C PHE A 203 -2.83 0.45 -19.76
N LYS A 204 -1.78 -0.21 -20.27
CA LYS A 204 -0.90 0.42 -21.25
C LYS A 204 -1.57 0.46 -22.62
N VAL A 205 -1.79 1.67 -23.11
CA VAL A 205 -2.24 1.93 -24.48
C VAL A 205 -1.06 2.48 -25.26
N ASN A 206 -0.80 1.90 -26.43
CA ASN A 206 0.20 2.42 -27.36
C ASN A 206 -0.50 3.28 -28.41
N LEU A 207 0.01 4.49 -28.64
CA LEU A 207 -0.36 5.28 -29.81
C LEU A 207 0.47 4.78 -31.01
N PRO A 208 -0.14 4.55 -32.18
CA PRO A 208 0.59 4.07 -33.35
C PRO A 208 1.63 5.09 -33.84
N GLU A 209 1.38 6.39 -33.63
CA GLU A 209 2.27 7.50 -33.94
C GLU A 209 2.01 8.69 -32.99
N PRO A 210 2.96 9.64 -32.86
CA PRO A 210 2.74 10.88 -32.12
C PRO A 210 1.53 11.65 -32.67
N VAL A 211 0.73 12.25 -31.79
CA VAL A 211 -0.43 13.06 -32.14
C VAL A 211 -0.19 14.53 -31.79
N ASP A 212 -0.70 15.44 -32.62
CA ASP A 212 -0.58 16.89 -32.36
C ASP A 212 -1.40 17.34 -31.13
N ILE A 213 -2.55 16.69 -30.90
CA ILE A 213 -3.47 16.99 -29.80
C ILE A 213 -3.95 15.69 -29.16
N LEU A 214 -3.78 15.58 -27.84
CA LEU A 214 -4.33 14.50 -27.02
C LEU A 214 -5.35 15.08 -26.03
N ILE A 215 -6.58 14.57 -26.06
CA ILE A 215 -7.63 14.92 -25.09
C ILE A 215 -7.73 13.76 -24.08
N THR A 216 -7.63 14.06 -22.79
CA THR A 216 -7.71 13.08 -21.70
C THR A 216 -8.59 13.60 -20.57
N SER A 217 -9.12 12.70 -19.75
CA SER A 217 -9.71 13.02 -18.45
C SER A 217 -8.84 12.44 -17.32
N PRO A 218 -8.95 12.98 -16.09
CA PRO A 218 -8.45 12.33 -14.88
C PRO A 218 -9.12 10.98 -14.63
#